data_AF-A0A3A4XEI3-F1
#
_entry.id   AF-A0A3A4XEI3-F1
#
_cell.length_a   1.000
_cell.length_b   1.000
_cell.length_c   1.000
_cell.angle_alpha   90.00
_cell.angle_beta   90.00
_cell.angle_gamma   90.00
#
_symmetry.space_group_name_H-M   'P 1'
#
loop_
_entity.id
_entity.type
_entity.pdbx_description
1 polymer ?
#
loop_
_entity_poly.entity_id
_entity_poly.type
_entity_poly.pdbx_seq_one_letter_code
_entity_poly.pdbx_strand_id
1 'polypeptide(L)'
;MDLPRIGDTVTTQQALALCAHFELDYLVRRINAHFDQYDSWKFDGCSGVPDEMLGLFTGCRWEDITFKCCLPHDLCYAYGEPGNDIERQRVDLNFYNDLVSKAGMRKFLASAFLEAVRIGGKEEFGLSFSWAFARKKCPLNGIEVQPGLTGL
;
A
#
# COMPACT_ATOMS: atom_id res chain seq x y z
N MET A 1 14.71 -12.50 5.41
CA MET A 1 13.46 -12.78 6.13
C MET A 1 12.54 -13.55 5.22
N ASP A 2 11.54 -14.25 5.75
CA ASP A 2 10.51 -14.86 4.92
C ASP A 2 9.51 -13.78 4.47
N LEU A 3 9.25 -13.71 3.17
CA LEU A 3 8.25 -12.80 2.61
C LEU A 3 6.84 -13.38 2.77
N PRO A 4 5.80 -12.55 2.99
CA PRO A 4 4.43 -13.03 3.08
C PRO A 4 4.00 -13.68 1.76
N ARG A 5 3.20 -14.74 1.83
CA ARG A 5 2.53 -15.27 0.64
C ARG A 5 1.31 -14.40 0.33
N ILE A 6 0.88 -14.43 -0.92
CA ILE A 6 -0.39 -13.81 -1.31
C ILE A 6 -1.52 -14.45 -0.48
N GLY A 7 -2.37 -13.61 0.10
CA GLY A 7 -3.42 -13.96 1.03
C GLY A 7 -3.02 -13.92 2.52
N ASP A 8 -1.71 -13.91 2.83
CA ASP A 8 -1.25 -13.81 4.21
C ASP A 8 -1.58 -12.45 4.82
N THR A 9 -1.81 -12.44 6.13
CA THR A 9 -1.97 -11.20 6.89
C THR A 9 -0.61 -10.66 7.32
N VAL A 10 -0.34 -9.41 6.94
CA VAL A 10 0.81 -8.63 7.37
C VAL A 10 0.42 -7.83 8.61
N THR A 11 1.01 -8.20 9.76
CA THR A 11 0.89 -7.45 11.01
C THR A 11 1.78 -6.21 11.00
N THR A 12 1.49 -5.21 11.84
CA THR A 12 2.36 -4.02 12.01
C THR A 12 3.80 -4.39 12.37
N GLN A 13 4.00 -5.44 13.17
CA GLN A 13 5.33 -5.94 13.52
C GLN A 13 6.06 -6.55 12.30
N GLN A 14 5.37 -7.33 11.47
CA GLN A 14 5.94 -7.86 10.24
C GLN A 14 6.22 -6.74 9.23
N ALA A 15 5.34 -5.74 9.13
CA ALA A 15 5.55 -4.59 8.28
C ALA A 15 6.82 -3.82 8.65
N LEU A 16 7.15 -3.65 9.94
CA LEU A 16 8.43 -3.06 10.37
C LEU A 16 9.63 -3.84 9.83
N ALA A 17 9.59 -5.17 9.93
CA ALA A 17 10.66 -6.02 9.43
C ALA A 17 10.78 -5.97 7.90
N LEU A 18 9.64 -5.92 7.19
CA LEU A 18 9.60 -5.78 5.74
C LEU A 18 10.11 -4.40 5.29
N CYS A 19 9.66 -3.32 5.94
CA CYS A 19 10.15 -1.96 5.65
C CYS A 19 11.67 -1.87 5.83
N ALA A 20 12.22 -2.46 6.90
CA ALA A 20 13.67 -2.52 7.08
C ALA A 20 14.36 -3.35 5.98
N HIS A 21 13.76 -4.48 5.56
CA HIS A 21 14.28 -5.30 4.48
C HIS A 21 14.34 -4.57 3.13
N PHE A 22 13.36 -3.71 2.85
CA PHE A 22 13.28 -2.91 1.63
C PHE A 22 13.88 -1.50 1.75
N GLU A 23 14.64 -1.23 2.83
CA GLU A 23 15.31 0.07 3.07
C GLU A 23 14.35 1.27 3.15
N LEU A 24 13.11 1.04 3.60
CA LEU A 24 12.07 2.04 3.81
C LEU A 24 12.16 2.65 5.22
N ASP A 25 13.34 3.13 5.62
CA ASP A 25 13.64 3.62 6.98
C ASP A 25 12.69 4.73 7.46
N TYR A 26 12.18 5.54 6.53
CA TYR A 26 11.22 6.58 6.86
C TYR A 26 9.88 6.00 7.33
N LEU A 27 9.42 4.88 6.74
CA LEU A 27 8.24 4.15 7.21
C LEU A 27 8.51 3.45 8.53
N VAL A 28 9.71 2.87 8.72
CA VAL A 28 10.09 2.27 10.01
C VAL A 28 9.96 3.31 11.13
N ARG A 29 10.44 4.53 10.92
CA ARG A 29 10.29 5.64 11.88
C ARG A 29 8.82 6.02 12.10
N ARG A 30 8.04 6.17 11.03
CA ARG A 30 6.62 6.54 11.09
C ARG A 30 5.80 5.49 11.85
N ILE A 31 5.96 4.22 11.50
CA ILE A 31 5.22 3.11 12.13
C ILE A 31 5.59 3.02 13.60
N ASN A 32 6.86 3.12 13.98
CA ASN A 32 7.25 3.11 15.40
C ASN A 32 6.66 4.30 16.19
N ALA A 33 6.58 5.49 15.60
CA ALA A 33 6.02 6.67 16.26
C ALA A 33 4.50 6.56 16.48
N HIS A 34 3.81 5.75 15.68
CA HIS A 34 2.36 5.65 15.65
C HIS A 34 1.85 4.21 15.61
N PHE A 35 2.56 3.29 16.28
CA PHE A 35 2.36 1.83 16.14
C PHE A 35 0.91 1.40 16.32
N ASP A 36 0.23 1.95 17.33
CA ASP A 36 -1.16 1.61 17.66
C ASP A 36 -2.19 2.24 16.72
N GLN A 37 -1.79 3.08 15.75
CA GLN A 37 -2.67 3.71 14.76
C GLN A 37 -2.87 2.87 13.50
N TYR A 38 -2.29 1.67 13.42
CA TYR A 38 -2.35 0.84 12.22
C TYR A 38 -3.02 -0.51 12.47
N ASP A 39 -3.80 -0.96 11.49
CA ASP A 39 -4.38 -2.30 11.43
C ASP A 39 -3.49 -3.23 10.60
N SER A 40 -3.61 -4.53 10.85
CA SER A 40 -3.05 -5.56 9.96
C SER A 40 -3.82 -5.59 8.65
N TRP A 41 -3.15 -5.97 7.56
CA TRP A 41 -3.74 -6.01 6.22
C TRP A 41 -3.37 -7.30 5.49
N LYS A 42 -4.11 -7.63 4.43
CA LYS A 42 -3.84 -8.83 3.61
C LYS A 42 -2.95 -8.45 2.43
N PHE A 43 -1.86 -9.18 2.25
CA PHE A 43 -1.05 -9.02 1.04
C PHE A 43 -1.76 -9.69 -0.14
N ASP A 44 -2.12 -8.92 -1.16
CA ASP A 44 -2.89 -9.39 -2.32
C ASP A 44 -2.06 -9.47 -3.62
N GLY A 45 -0.75 -9.20 -3.55
CA GLY A 45 0.15 -9.26 -4.69
C GLY A 45 0.04 -8.02 -5.57
N CYS A 46 -0.13 -8.20 -6.88
CA CYS A 46 -0.46 -7.06 -7.74
C CYS A 46 -1.99 -6.88 -7.78
N SER A 47 -2.53 -5.99 -6.95
CA SER A 47 -3.98 -5.79 -6.84
C SER A 47 -4.68 -5.66 -8.19
N GLY A 48 -5.74 -6.45 -8.39
CA GLY A 48 -6.58 -6.41 -9.59
C GLY A 48 -6.04 -7.19 -10.80
N VAL A 49 -4.91 -7.90 -10.68
CA VAL A 49 -4.38 -8.76 -11.75
C VAL A 49 -4.02 -10.14 -11.18
N PRO A 50 -4.57 -11.25 -11.72
CA PRO A 50 -4.12 -12.58 -11.33
C PRO A 50 -2.65 -12.81 -11.66
N ASP A 51 -1.86 -13.37 -10.74
CA ASP A 51 -0.40 -13.46 -10.89
C ASP A 51 0.05 -14.29 -12.11
N GLU A 52 -0.67 -15.36 -12.43
CA GLU A 52 -0.41 -16.20 -13.61
C GLU A 52 -0.57 -15.39 -14.91
N MET A 53 -1.43 -14.37 -14.89
CA MET A 53 -1.63 -13.46 -16.03
C MET A 53 -0.58 -12.35 -16.07
N LEU A 54 0.02 -11.95 -14.94
CA LEU A 54 1.11 -10.97 -14.92
C LEU A 54 2.29 -11.45 -15.76
N GLY A 55 2.72 -12.70 -15.55
CA GLY A 55 3.85 -13.24 -16.30
C GLY A 55 3.58 -13.30 -17.81
N LEU A 56 2.37 -13.75 -18.18
CA LEU A 56 1.94 -13.85 -19.57
C LEU A 56 1.87 -12.47 -20.27
N PHE A 57 1.22 -11.49 -19.65
CA PHE A 57 0.99 -10.18 -20.27
C PHE A 57 2.23 -9.29 -20.31
N THR A 58 3.11 -9.47 -19.32
CA THR A 58 4.29 -8.60 -19.20
C THR A 58 5.54 -9.20 -19.81
N GLY A 59 5.56 -10.53 -20.01
CA GLY A 59 6.77 -11.27 -20.39
C GLY A 59 7.84 -11.28 -19.29
N CYS A 60 7.48 -10.86 -18.07
CA CYS A 60 8.37 -10.83 -16.92
C CYS A 60 8.09 -12.03 -15.99
N ARG A 61 8.98 -12.28 -15.04
CA ARG A 61 8.68 -13.23 -13.96
C ARG A 61 7.68 -12.60 -13.00
N TRP A 62 6.55 -13.24 -12.79
CA TRP A 62 5.49 -12.70 -11.93
C TRP A 62 5.99 -12.51 -10.49
N GLU A 63 6.87 -13.39 -9.99
CA GLU A 63 7.44 -13.27 -8.64
C GLU A 63 8.28 -12.01 -8.48
N ASP A 64 9.02 -11.61 -9.53
CA ASP A 64 9.82 -10.39 -9.50
C ASP A 64 8.91 -9.16 -9.44
N ILE A 65 7.79 -9.17 -10.16
CA ILE A 65 6.77 -8.11 -10.06
C ILE A 65 6.17 -8.08 -8.65
N THR A 66 5.65 -9.21 -8.18
CA THR A 66 4.91 -9.31 -6.93
C THR A 66 5.79 -8.97 -5.72
N PHE A 67 6.98 -9.57 -5.61
CA PHE A 67 7.77 -9.48 -4.38
C PHE A 67 8.82 -8.36 -4.40
N LYS A 68 9.31 -7.95 -5.58
CA LYS A 68 10.32 -6.87 -5.66
C LYS A 68 9.72 -5.52 -6.01
N CYS A 69 8.48 -5.46 -6.51
CA CYS A 69 7.82 -4.22 -6.92
C CYS A 69 6.53 -3.96 -6.14
N CYS A 70 5.56 -4.89 -6.16
CA CYS A 70 4.26 -4.67 -5.51
C CYS A 70 4.38 -4.65 -3.98
N LEU A 71 5.02 -5.63 -3.36
CA LEU A 71 5.17 -5.68 -1.91
C LEU A 71 5.78 -4.40 -1.27
N PRO A 72 6.92 -3.84 -1.76
CA PRO A 72 7.43 -2.57 -1.23
C PRO A 72 6.54 -1.37 -1.55
N HIS A 73 5.82 -1.39 -2.68
CA HIS A 73 4.84 -0.35 -3.02
C HIS A 73 3.62 -0.41 -2.07
N ASP A 74 3.10 -1.59 -1.78
CA ASP A 74 2.00 -1.82 -0.84
C ASP A 74 2.37 -1.39 0.58
N LEU A 75 3.61 -1.62 1.03
CA LEU A 75 4.08 -1.09 2.32
C LEU A 75 4.02 0.44 2.35
N CYS A 76 4.45 1.10 1.27
CA CYS A 76 4.37 2.55 1.17
C CYS A 76 2.92 3.04 1.14
N TYR A 77 2.04 2.33 0.46
CA TYR A 77 0.62 2.63 0.40
C TYR A 77 -0.09 2.42 1.73
N ALA A 78 0.16 1.30 2.40
CA ALA A 78 -0.39 0.95 3.71
C ALA A 78 -0.11 2.06 4.74
N TYR A 79 1.14 2.51 4.79
CA TYR A 79 1.67 3.38 5.83
C TYR A 79 1.95 4.81 5.35
N GLY A 80 1.43 5.20 4.19
CA GLY A 80 1.54 6.55 3.65
C GLY A 80 0.92 7.60 4.57
N GLU A 81 1.42 8.84 4.53
CA GLU A 81 0.78 9.94 5.27
C GLU A 81 -0.49 10.40 4.52
N PRO A 82 -1.69 10.33 5.12
CA PRO A 82 -2.92 10.85 4.54
C PRO A 82 -2.80 12.29 4.03
N GLY A 83 -3.40 12.55 2.87
CA GLY A 83 -3.33 13.85 2.19
C GLY A 83 -1.96 14.23 1.62
N ASN A 84 -0.93 13.37 1.74
CA ASN A 84 0.39 13.64 1.19
C ASN A 84 0.54 13.15 -0.26
N ASP A 85 -0.10 13.84 -1.19
CA ASP A 85 -0.06 13.50 -2.63
C ASP A 85 1.37 13.52 -3.20
N ILE A 86 2.26 14.35 -2.66
CA ILE A 86 3.66 14.43 -3.12
C ILE A 86 4.40 13.13 -2.79
N GLU A 87 4.20 12.59 -1.58
CA GLU A 87 4.80 11.31 -1.19
C GLU A 87 4.25 10.17 -2.04
N ARG A 88 2.93 10.10 -2.20
CA ARG A 88 2.29 9.10 -3.04
C ARG A 88 2.81 9.12 -4.49
N GLN A 89 2.93 10.29 -5.11
CA GLN A 89 3.47 10.41 -6.46
C GLN A 89 4.92 9.90 -6.58
N ARG A 90 5.74 10.12 -5.54
CA ARG A 90 7.11 9.59 -5.49
C ARG A 90 7.11 8.07 -5.36
N VAL A 91 6.24 7.52 -4.52
CA VAL A 91 6.05 6.07 -4.35
C VAL A 91 5.62 5.41 -5.66
N ASP A 92 4.66 6.00 -6.36
CA ASP A 92 4.19 5.52 -7.67
C ASP A 92 5.31 5.55 -8.72
N LEU A 93 6.11 6.62 -8.74
CA LEU A 93 7.27 6.72 -9.63
C LEU A 93 8.35 5.68 -9.30
N ASN A 94 8.59 5.41 -8.03
CA ASN A 94 9.51 4.36 -7.60
C ASN A 94 9.01 2.98 -8.01
N PHE A 95 7.71 2.71 -7.91
CA PHE A 95 7.11 1.48 -8.40
C PHE A 95 7.33 1.30 -9.92
N TYR A 96 7.11 2.35 -10.72
CA TYR A 96 7.46 2.33 -12.15
C TYR A 96 8.93 1.98 -12.37
N ASN A 97 9.85 2.60 -11.63
CA ASN A 97 11.28 2.33 -11.76
C ASN A 97 11.64 0.89 -11.38
N ASP A 98 11.00 0.36 -10.34
CA ASP A 98 11.19 -1.01 -9.88
C ASP A 98 10.67 -2.03 -10.91
N LEU A 99 9.50 -1.80 -11.51
CA LEU A 99 8.99 -2.64 -12.59
C LEU A 99 10.00 -2.73 -13.73
N VAL A 100 10.59 -1.59 -14.13
CA VAL A 100 11.58 -1.55 -15.22
C VAL A 100 12.91 -2.20 -14.83
N SER A 101 13.45 -1.84 -13.67
CA SER A 101 14.83 -2.17 -13.29
C SER A 101 14.96 -3.51 -12.55
N LYS A 102 13.97 -3.89 -11.73
CA LYS A 102 14.00 -5.11 -10.91
C LYS A 102 13.25 -6.27 -11.55
N ALA A 103 12.14 -6.00 -12.25
CA ALA A 103 11.35 -7.02 -12.95
C ALA A 103 11.64 -7.11 -14.47
N GLY A 104 12.41 -6.17 -15.02
CA GLY A 104 12.76 -6.16 -16.45
C GLY A 104 11.60 -5.74 -17.36
N MET A 105 10.58 -5.08 -16.82
CA MET A 105 9.38 -4.71 -17.56
C MET A 105 9.68 -3.65 -18.63
N ARG A 106 9.08 -3.83 -19.81
CA ARG A 106 9.14 -2.84 -20.88
C ARG A 106 8.49 -1.53 -20.40
N LYS A 107 9.15 -0.40 -20.64
CA LYS A 107 8.71 0.93 -20.16
C LYS A 107 7.24 1.24 -20.44
N PHE A 108 6.73 0.91 -21.62
CA PHE A 108 5.33 1.19 -21.96
C PHE A 108 4.33 0.42 -21.09
N LEU A 109 4.64 -0.83 -20.69
CA LEU A 109 3.82 -1.60 -19.76
C LEU A 109 3.93 -1.04 -18.36
N ALA A 110 5.16 -0.72 -17.91
CA ALA A 110 5.35 -0.09 -16.60
C ALA A 110 4.60 1.25 -16.50
N SER A 111 4.54 2.04 -17.59
CA SER A 111 3.73 3.25 -17.65
C SER A 111 2.23 2.97 -17.55
N ALA A 112 1.74 1.87 -18.12
CA ALA A 112 0.33 1.49 -17.97
C ALA A 112 -0.01 1.12 -16.52
N PHE A 113 0.88 0.40 -15.84
CA PHE A 113 0.74 0.09 -14.40
C PHE A 113 0.78 1.36 -13.55
N LEU A 114 1.69 2.30 -13.85
CA LEU A 114 1.78 3.59 -13.16
C LEU A 114 0.46 4.37 -13.26
N GLU A 115 -0.12 4.48 -14.45
CA GLU A 115 -1.39 5.18 -14.64
C GLU A 115 -2.55 4.46 -13.93
N ALA A 116 -2.58 3.13 -13.95
CA ALA A 116 -3.57 2.35 -13.21
C ALA A 116 -3.52 2.61 -11.70
N VAL A 117 -2.32 2.65 -11.10
CA VAL A 117 -2.13 2.93 -9.67
C VAL A 117 -2.47 4.39 -9.31
N ARG A 118 -2.18 5.34 -10.19
CA ARG A 118 -2.54 6.76 -9.98
C ARG A 118 -4.04 6.97 -9.95
N ILE A 119 -4.75 6.30 -10.85
CA ILE A 119 -6.21 6.36 -10.93
C ILE A 119 -6.82 5.58 -9.77
N GLY A 120 -6.49 4.30 -9.63
CA GLY A 120 -7.11 3.34 -8.71
C GLY A 120 -6.66 3.42 -7.25
N GLY A 121 -5.48 3.98 -6.98
CA GLY A 121 -4.86 3.99 -5.65
C GLY A 121 -5.18 5.20 -4.79
N LYS A 122 -6.15 6.04 -5.18
CA LYS A 122 -6.46 7.27 -4.44
C LYS A 122 -7.02 6.96 -3.05
N GLU A 123 -6.62 7.78 -2.06
CA GLU A 123 -7.11 7.71 -0.68
C GLU A 123 -8.65 7.76 -0.62
N GLU A 124 -9.26 8.61 -1.46
CA GLU A 124 -10.72 8.84 -1.52
C GLU A 124 -11.55 7.58 -1.80
N PHE A 125 -10.95 6.53 -2.38
CA PHE A 125 -11.65 5.27 -2.64
C PHE A 125 -11.72 4.36 -1.42
N GLY A 126 -10.84 4.52 -0.43
CA GLY A 126 -10.84 3.72 0.80
C GLY A 126 -10.78 2.20 0.57
N LEU A 127 -10.14 1.77 -0.52
CA LEU A 127 -9.96 0.36 -0.87
C LEU A 127 -8.77 -0.23 -0.11
N SER A 128 -8.63 -1.56 -0.10
CA SER A 128 -7.52 -2.27 0.55
C SER A 128 -6.14 -2.01 -0.07
N PHE A 129 -6.10 -1.26 -1.17
CA PHE A 129 -4.91 -0.83 -1.91
C PHE A 129 -4.93 0.68 -2.19
N SER A 130 -5.81 1.45 -1.52
CA SER A 130 -5.81 2.91 -1.58
C SER A 130 -4.70 3.49 -0.69
N TRP A 131 -4.21 4.69 -1.00
CA TRP A 131 -3.25 5.37 -0.13
C TRP A 131 -3.71 5.43 1.34
N ALA A 132 -2.76 5.18 2.25
CA ALA A 132 -2.93 5.09 3.71
C ALA A 132 -3.91 4.02 4.22
N PHE A 133 -4.15 2.95 3.46
CA PHE A 133 -5.20 1.96 3.77
C PHE A 133 -5.04 1.25 5.12
N ALA A 134 -3.83 1.14 5.67
CA ALA A 134 -3.61 0.44 6.94
C ALA A 134 -3.83 1.35 8.16
N ARG A 135 -4.07 2.66 7.96
CA ARG A 135 -4.36 3.57 9.07
C ARG A 135 -5.74 3.26 9.64
N LYS A 136 -5.81 3.04 10.95
CA LYS A 136 -7.07 2.91 11.68
C LYS A 136 -7.89 4.15 11.39
N LYS A 137 -9.14 3.96 10.96
CA LYS A 137 -10.07 5.07 10.85
C LYS A 137 -10.24 5.64 12.25
N CYS A 138 -9.95 6.93 12.42
CA CYS A 138 -10.29 7.64 13.64
C CYS A 138 -11.80 7.44 13.85
N PRO A 139 -12.27 6.94 15.01
CA PRO A 139 -13.68 6.99 15.32
C PRO A 139 -14.04 8.47 15.44
N LEU A 140 -14.54 9.05 14.35
CA LEU A 140 -15.14 10.37 14.38
C LEU A 140 -16.32 10.32 15.35
N ASN A 141 -16.13 10.94 16.52
CA ASN A 141 -17.16 11.54 17.35
C ASN A 141 -18.36 10.64 17.70
N GLY A 142 -18.25 9.92 18.81
CA GLY A 142 -19.38 9.80 19.73
C GLY A 142 -19.70 11.18 20.32
N ILE A 143 -20.28 12.08 19.52
CA ILE A 143 -21.15 13.11 20.08
C ILE A 143 -22.45 12.38 20.37
N GLU A 144 -22.60 11.91 21.61
CA GLU A 144 -23.94 11.72 22.17
C GLU A 144 -24.65 13.07 22.05
N VAL A 145 -25.56 13.19 21.08
CA VAL A 145 -26.60 14.21 21.15
C VAL A 145 -27.49 13.78 22.29
N GLN A 146 -27.33 14.40 23.47
CA GLN A 146 -28.29 14.22 24.55
C GLN A 146 -29.68 14.66 24.05
N PRO A 147 -30.69 13.79 24.05
CA PRO A 147 -32.05 14.19 23.76
C PRO A 147 -32.63 14.81 25.04
N GLY A 148 -32.66 16.14 25.13
CA GLY A 148 -33.39 16.77 26.22
C GLY A 148 -33.05 18.24 26.44
N LEU A 149 -33.80 19.11 25.78
CA LEU A 149 -34.27 20.37 26.38
C LEU A 149 -35.48 20.86 25.57
N THR A 150 -36.59 20.14 25.73
CA THR A 150 -37.92 20.76 25.73
C THR A 150 -38.18 21.31 27.14
N GLY A 151 -38.42 22.61 27.26
CA GLY A 151 -39.06 23.23 28.42
C GLY A 151 -38.19 24.25 29.17
N LEU A 152 -38.31 25.53 28.81
CA LEU A 152 -39.23 26.51 29.40
C LEU A 152 -39.17 27.82 28.61
#